data_AF-A0A945Q484-F1
#
_entry.id   AF-A0A945Q484-F1
#
_cell.length_a   1.000
_cell.length_b   1.000
_cell.length_c   1.000
_cell.angle_alpha   90.00
_cell.angle_beta   90.00
_cell.angle_gamma   90.00
#
_symmetry.space_group_name_H-M   'P 1'
#
loop_
_entity.id
_entity.type
_entity.pdbx_description
1 polymer ?
#
loop_
_entity_poly.entity_id
_entity_poly.type
_entity_poly.pdbx_seq_one_letter_code
_entity_poly.pdbx_strand_id
1 'polypeptide(L)' 'NVWDDGNLYDPKKGKDYSGMITLADENTLDLRGYIGFSFIGRSSTWTRKTD' A
#
# COMPACT_ATOMS: atom_id res chain seq x y z
N ASN A 1 -10.22 9.45 -2.47
CA ASN A 1 -9.95 8.00 -2.36
C ASN A 1 -8.47 7.67 -2.16
N VAL A 2 -7.64 8.58 -1.64
CA VAL A 2 -6.20 8.34 -1.41
C VAL A 2 -5.86 8.68 0.03
N TRP A 3 -5.06 7.83 0.66
CA TRP A 3 -4.45 8.05 1.96
C TRP A 3 -2.94 7.84 1.82
N ASP A 4 -2.15 8.77 2.32
CA ASP A 4 -0.68 8.77 2.22
C ASP A 4 -0.07 8.94 3.63
N ASP A 5 1.27 9.00 3.70
CA ASP A 5 2.05 9.09 4.93
C ASP A 5 1.86 7.87 5.87
N GLY A 6 1.47 6.73 5.30
CA GLY A 6 1.36 5.47 6.01
C GLY A 6 2.73 4.85 6.32
N ASN A 7 2.75 3.92 7.27
CA ASN A 7 3.91 3.08 7.57
C ASN A 7 3.56 1.61 7.32
N LEU A 8 4.42 0.88 6.60
CA LEU A 8 4.26 -0.52 6.24
C LEU A 8 5.46 -1.34 6.69
N TYR A 9 5.24 -2.29 7.57
CA TYR A 9 6.27 -3.23 8.02
C TYR A 9 6.33 -4.46 7.10
N ASP A 10 7.52 -4.78 6.56
CA ASP A 10 7.81 -6.03 5.85
C ASP A 10 8.48 -7.03 6.81
N PRO A 11 7.73 -8.02 7.35
CA PRO A 11 8.28 -8.99 8.28
C PRO A 11 9.31 -9.93 7.64
N LYS A 12 9.33 -10.08 6.31
CA LYS A 12 10.32 -10.93 5.62
C LYS A 12 11.69 -10.27 5.57
N LYS A 13 11.73 -8.93 5.64
CA LYS A 13 12.96 -8.14 5.59
C LYS A 13 13.31 -7.46 6.90
N GLY A 14 12.37 -7.39 7.85
CA GLY A 14 12.51 -6.65 9.09
C GLY A 14 12.69 -5.15 8.84
N LYS A 15 11.93 -4.58 7.89
CA LYS A 15 12.07 -3.17 7.49
C LYS A 15 10.72 -2.49 7.36
N ASP A 16 10.69 -1.21 7.74
CA ASP A 16 9.57 -0.31 7.51
C ASP A 16 9.71 0.44 6.19
N TYR A 17 8.57 0.72 5.57
CA TYR A 17 8.40 1.43 4.32
C TYR A 17 7.35 2.53 4.47
N SER A 18 7.48 3.61 3.70
CA SER A 18 6.38 4.56 3.53
C SER A 18 5.26 3.93 2.71
N GLY A 19 4.02 4.22 3.07
CA GLY A 19 2.83 3.59 2.52
C GLY A 19 1.81 4.59 2.00
N MET A 20 1.27 4.32 0.82
CA MET A 20 0.12 5.01 0.25
C MET A 20 -0.95 3.98 -0.13
N ILE A 21 -2.21 4.29 0.13
CA ILE A 21 -3.37 3.47 -0.23
C ILE A 21 -4.31 4.28 -1.12
N THR A 22 -4.81 3.66 -2.18
CA THR A 22 -5.86 4.22 -3.05
C THR A 22 -7.05 3.27 -3.12
N LEU A 23 -8.26 3.77 -2.84
CA LEU A 23 -9.50 3.04 -3.10
C LEU A 23 -9.89 3.27 -4.57
N ALA A 24 -9.50 2.33 -5.43
CA ALA A 24 -9.71 2.42 -6.88
C ALA A 24 -11.20 2.35 -7.23
N ASP A 25 -11.94 1.49 -6.54
CA ASP A 25 -13.40 1.38 -6.60
C ASP A 25 -13.94 0.82 -5.26
N GLU A 26 -15.24 0.56 -5.17
CA GLU A 26 -15.90 0.07 -3.94
C GLU A 26 -15.24 -1.20 -3.35
N ASN A 27 -14.65 -2.05 -4.19
CA ASN A 27 -14.12 -3.36 -3.84
C ASN A 27 -12.63 -3.55 -4.12
N THR A 28 -11.94 -2.53 -4.65
CA THR A 28 -10.52 -2.62 -5.02
C THR A 28 -9.68 -1.57 -4.31
N LEU A 29 -8.62 -2.02 -3.65
CA LEU A 29 -7.69 -1.19 -2.90
C LEU A 29 -6.25 -1.40 -3.38
N ASP A 30 -5.61 -0.35 -3.85
CA ASP A 30 -4.21 -0.36 -4.27
C ASP A 30 -3.33 0.11 -3.11
N LEU A 31 -2.44 -0.77 -2.65
CA LEU A 31 -1.41 -0.50 -1.67
C LEU A 31 -0.07 -0.26 -2.36
N ARG A 32 0.62 0.83 -2.04
CA ARG A 32 1.96 1.16 -2.51
C ARG A 32 2.91 1.31 -1.31
N GLY A 33 3.96 0.50 -1.27
CA GLY A 33 5.06 0.65 -0.31
C GLY A 33 6.34 1.12 -0.99
N TYR A 34 7.02 2.12 -0.44
CA TYR A 34 8.18 2.78 -1.06
C TYR A 34 9.25 3.25 -0.04
N ILE A 35 10.46 3.56 -0.52
CA ILE A 35 11.53 4.17 0.28
C ILE A 35 11.89 5.52 -0.35
N GLY A 36 11.73 6.60 0.42
CA GLY A 36 11.96 7.97 -0.07
C GLY A 36 10.83 8.42 -0.99
N PHE A 37 10.97 8.19 -2.30
CA PHE A 37 9.99 8.63 -3.29
C PHE A 37 9.01 7.50 -3.68
N SER A 38 7.74 7.83 -3.86
CA SER A 38 6.66 6.85 -4.15
C SER A 38 6.85 6.05 -5.44
N PHE A 39 7.61 6.56 -6.42
CA PHE A 39 7.93 5.83 -7.65
C PHE A 39 8.95 4.69 -7.45
N ILE A 40 9.76 4.73 -6.38
CA ILE A 40 10.70 3.65 -6.04
C ILE A 40 10.07 2.76 -4.97
N GLY A 41 9.30 1.77 -5.40
CA GLY A 41 8.52 0.94 -4.49
C GLY A 41 7.86 -0.26 -5.16
N ARG A 42 7.00 -0.94 -4.39
CA ARG A 42 6.19 -2.08 -4.82
C ARG A 42 4.72 -1.77 -4.59
N SER A 43 3.87 -2.29 -5.46
CA SER A 43 2.42 -2.19 -5.33
C SER A 43 1.79 -3.56 -5.11
N SER A 44 0.62 -3.58 -4.47
CA SER A 44 -0.25 -4.75 -4.33
C SER A 44 -1.70 -4.27 -4.44
N THR A 45 -2.50 -4.96 -5.24
CA THR A 45 -3.94 -4.71 -5.34
C THR A 45 -4.68 -5.73 -4.48
N TRP A 46 -5.56 -5.24 -3.61
CA TRP A 46 -6.36 -6.02 -2.68
C TRP A 46 -7.82 -5.94 -3.09
N THR A 47 -8.49 -7.10 -3.12
CA THR A 47 -9.93 -7.18 -3.33
C THR A 47 -10.64 -7.32 -2.00
N ARG A 48 -11.70 -6.54 -1.80
CA ARG A 48 -12.56 -6.64 -0.62
C ARG A 48 -13.13 -8.06 -0.53
N LYS A 49 -12.94 -8.72 0.61
CA LYS A 49 -13.65 -9.96 0.92
C LYS A 49 -15.12 -9.62 1.16
N THR A 50 -15.99 -10.12 0.31
CA THR A 50 -17.44 -10.16 0.52
C THR A 50 -17.81 -11.56 1.01
N ASP A 51 -18.65 -11.67 2.04
CA ASP A 51 -19.11 -12.95 2.58
C ASP A 51 -20.16 -13.62 1.70
#